data_AF-A0A3C1LIV1-F1
#
_entry.id   AF-A0A3C1LIV1-F1
#
_cell.length_a   1.000
_cell.length_b   1.000
_cell.length_c   1.000
_cell.angle_alpha   90.00
_cell.angle_beta   90.00
_cell.angle_gamma   90.00
#
_symmetry.space_group_name_H-M   'P 1'
#
loop_
_entity.id
_entity.type
_entity.pdbx_description
1 polymer ?
#
loop_
_entity_poly.entity_id
_entity_poly.type
_entity_poly.pdbx_seq_one_letter_code
_entity_poly.pdbx_strand_id
1 'polypeptide(L)' 'NMNTVVSMACIQMKMLPEEAINAATIQGAHAMEVAVQVGSISVGKKANFIVTQPIPSIAYIPYAFGTNLIHQVYINGEPI' A
#
# COMPACT_ATOMS: atom_id res chain seq x y z
N ASN A 1 -4.76 -3.96 11.10
CA ASN A 1 -3.45 -3.82 10.44
C ASN A 1 -3.67 -4.05 8.94
N MET A 2 -3.25 -3.12 8.07
CA MET A 2 -3.54 -3.19 6.62
C MET A 2 -2.84 -4.37 5.92
N ASN A 3 -1.64 -4.78 6.35
CA ASN A 3 -0.92 -5.91 5.75
C ASN A 3 -1.74 -7.20 5.80
N THR A 4 -2.41 -7.46 6.93
CA THR A 4 -3.31 -8.62 7.08
C THR A 4 -4.48 -8.56 6.11
N VAL A 5 -5.06 -7.37 5.90
CA VAL A 5 -6.20 -7.18 4.98
C VAL A 5 -5.78 -7.47 3.54
N VAL A 6 -4.63 -6.94 3.10
CA VAL A 6 -4.08 -7.21 1.76
C VAL A 6 -3.80 -8.70 1.57
N SER A 7 -3.30 -9.38 2.60
CA SER A 7 -3.02 -10.83 2.56
C SER A 7 -4.28 -11.66 2.46
N MET A 8 -5.31 -11.31 3.23
CA MET A 8 -6.62 -11.96 3.13
C MET A 8 -7.28 -11.70 1.78
N ALA A 9 -7.09 -10.52 1.18
CA ALA A 9 -7.57 -10.26 -0.17
C ALA A 9 -6.96 -11.20 -1.21
N CYS A 10 -5.64 -11.45 -1.11
CA CYS A 10 -4.99 -12.43 -1.98
C CYS A 10 -5.44 -13.87 -1.70
N ILE A 11 -5.47 -14.28 -0.42
CA ILE A 11 -5.70 -15.70 -0.05
C ILE A 11 -7.19 -16.08 -0.14
N GLN A 12 -8.07 -15.25 0.40
CA GLN A 12 -9.50 -15.55 0.54
C GLN A 12 -10.31 -15.04 -0.65
N MET A 13 -9.99 -13.85 -1.16
CA MET A 13 -10.72 -13.22 -2.28
C MET A 13 -10.07 -13.50 -3.64
N LYS A 14 -8.97 -14.26 -3.68
CA LYS A 14 -8.24 -14.67 -4.89
C LYS A 14 -7.78 -13.49 -5.76
N MET A 15 -7.55 -12.33 -5.15
CA MET A 15 -6.97 -11.18 -5.85
C MET A 15 -5.49 -11.41 -6.13
N LEU A 16 -5.01 -10.93 -7.28
CA LEU A 16 -3.58 -10.80 -7.52
C LEU A 16 -2.96 -9.79 -6.54
N PRO A 17 -1.68 -9.93 -6.16
CA PRO A 17 -1.01 -8.97 -5.28
C PRO A 17 -1.12 -7.52 -5.77
N GLU A 18 -1.01 -7.30 -7.08
CA GLU A 18 -1.13 -5.99 -7.72
C GLU A 18 -2.55 -5.42 -7.56
N GLU A 19 -3.58 -6.26 -7.69
CA GLU A 19 -4.97 -5.85 -7.48
C GLU A 19 -5.23 -5.48 -6.01
N ALA A 20 -4.70 -6.26 -5.08
CA ALA A 20 -4.86 -6.01 -3.65
C ALA A 20 -4.14 -4.71 -3.22
N ILE A 21 -2.96 -4.41 -3.75
CA ILE A 21 -2.27 -3.14 -3.50
C ILE A 21 -3.00 -1.97 -4.15
N ASN A 22 -3.51 -2.11 -5.38
CA ASN A 22 -4.32 -1.08 -6.03
C ASN A 22 -5.61 -0.80 -5.22
N ALA A 23 -6.26 -1.86 -4.72
CA ALA A 23 -7.41 -1.75 -3.82
C ALA A 23 -7.06 -0.98 -2.54
N ALA A 24 -5.91 -1.28 -1.94
CA ALA A 24 -5.40 -0.66 -0.73
C ALA A 24 -4.87 0.78 -0.91
N THR A 25 -4.75 1.27 -2.15
CA THR A 25 -4.16 2.58 -2.45
C THR A 25 -5.08 3.44 -3.32
N ILE A 26 -4.94 3.38 -4.65
CA ILE A 26 -5.64 4.28 -5.57
C ILE A 26 -7.14 4.04 -5.61
N GLN A 27 -7.59 2.79 -5.60
CA GLN A 27 -9.03 2.49 -5.62
C GLN A 27 -9.68 2.81 -4.28
N GLY A 28 -8.97 2.60 -3.17
CA GLY A 28 -9.40 3.07 -1.85
C GLY A 28 -9.53 4.60 -1.81
N ALA A 29 -8.58 5.33 -2.41
CA ALA A 29 -8.67 6.79 -2.50
C ALA A 29 -9.84 7.26 -3.39
N HIS A 30 -10.15 6.53 -4.47
CA HIS A 30 -11.33 6.79 -5.30
C HIS A 30 -12.63 6.54 -4.53
N ALA A 31 -12.73 5.42 -3.81
CA ALA A 31 -13.90 5.08 -3.00
C ALA A 31 -14.19 6.11 -1.90
N MET A 32 -13.14 6.82 -1.44
CA MET A 32 -13.22 7.87 -0.42
C MET A 32 -13.26 9.29 -1.02
N GLU A 33 -13.39 9.44 -2.34
CA GLU A 33 -13.43 10.75 -3.05
C GLU A 33 -12.20 11.65 -2.84
N VAL A 34 -11.06 11.06 -2.45
CA VAL A 34 -9.80 11.78 -2.18
C VAL A 34 -8.67 11.42 -3.17
N ALA A 35 -8.98 10.72 -4.26
CA ALA A 35 -8.02 10.29 -5.26
C ALA A 35 -7.22 11.44 -5.91
N VAL A 36 -7.75 12.66 -5.91
CA VAL A 36 -7.02 13.85 -6.40
C VAL A 36 -5.84 14.21 -5.47
N GLN A 37 -5.91 13.85 -4.19
CA GLN A 37 -4.92 14.22 -3.17
C GLN A 37 -3.99 13.07 -2.78
N VAL A 38 -4.45 11.81 -2.82
CA VAL A 38 -3.72 10.64 -2.30
C VAL A 38 -3.94 9.39 -3.16
N GLY A 39 -3.33 8.26 -2.75
CA GLY A 39 -3.54 6.93 -3.34
C GLY A 39 -2.58 6.56 -4.47
N SER A 40 -1.75 7.48 -4.94
CA SER A 40 -0.67 7.19 -5.90
C SER A 40 0.51 8.15 -5.72
N ILE A 41 1.68 7.78 -6.23
CA ILE A 41 2.86 8.64 -6.28
C ILE A 41 2.84 9.36 -7.64
N SER A 42 2.39 10.61 -7.63
CA SER A 42 2.30 11.45 -8.83
C SER A 42 2.38 12.93 -8.45
N VAL A 43 2.89 13.76 -9.36
CA VAL A 43 2.99 15.23 -9.16
C VAL A 43 1.61 15.81 -8.82
N GLY A 44 1.57 16.68 -7.81
CA GLY A 44 0.34 17.33 -7.33
C GLY A 44 -0.39 16.60 -6.20
N LYS A 45 -0.02 15.35 -5.89
CA LYS A 45 -0.55 14.61 -4.72
C LYS A 45 0.30 14.82 -3.47
N LYS A 46 -0.29 14.55 -2.30
CA LYS A 46 0.43 14.57 -1.02
C LYS A 46 1.54 13.50 -1.03
N ALA A 47 2.72 13.85 -0.53
CA ALA A 47 3.86 12.97 -0.40
C ALA A 47 3.68 11.97 0.77
N ASN A 48 2.69 11.08 0.62
CA ASN A 48 2.37 10.01 1.55
C ASN A 48 2.81 8.69 0.93
N PHE A 49 3.87 8.09 1.46
CA PHE A 49 4.39 6.83 0.96
C PHE A 49 5.16 6.08 2.05
N ILE A 50 5.37 4.80 1.78
CA ILE A 50 6.20 3.94 2.62
C ILE A 50 7.46 3.59 1.84
N VAL A 51 8.58 3.48 2.56
CA VAL A 51 9.80 2.88 2.07
C VAL A 51 9.86 1.50 2.72
N THR A 52 9.88 0.45 1.90
CA THR A 52 10.05 -0.90 2.40
C THR A 52 11.52 -1.19 2.65
N GLN A 53 11.80 -2.20 3.46
CA GLN A 53 13.08 -2.91 3.35
C GLN A 53 13.24 -3.45 1.91
N PRO A 54 14.47 -3.78 1.47
CA PRO A 54 14.66 -4.48 0.20
C PRO A 54 13.82 -5.75 0.16
N ILE A 55 12.86 -5.79 -0.76
CA ILE A 55 11.99 -6.94 -0.98
C ILE A 55 12.12 -7.40 -2.44
N PRO A 56 12.01 -8.70 -2.71
CA PRO A 56 12.24 -9.24 -4.06
C PRO A 56 11.13 -8.87 -5.05
N SER A 57 9.92 -8.62 -4.56
CA SER A 57 8.76 -8.26 -5.38
C SER A 57 7.63 -7.70 -4.52
N ILE A 58 6.62 -7.09 -5.16
CA ILE A 58 5.42 -6.58 -4.49
C ILE A 58 4.61 -7.69 -3.81
N ALA A 59 4.64 -8.90 -4.37
CA ALA A 59 3.97 -10.08 -3.82
C ALA A 59 4.53 -10.50 -2.45
N TYR A 60 5.73 -10.04 -2.10
CA TYR A 60 6.32 -10.30 -0.80
C TYR A 60 5.56 -9.60 0.34
N ILE A 61 4.85 -8.49 0.05
CA ILE A 61 4.07 -7.73 1.04
C ILE A 61 2.94 -8.58 1.65
N PRO A 62 1.99 -9.13 0.86
CA PRO A 62 0.97 -10.02 1.41
C PRO A 62 1.52 -11.37 1.88
N TYR A 63 2.63 -11.86 1.30
CA TYR A 63 3.24 -13.11 1.72
C TYR A 63 3.81 -13.04 3.15
N ALA A 64 4.58 -11.99 3.45
CA ALA A 64 5.28 -11.83 4.72
C ALA A 64 4.56 -10.88 5.71
N PHE A 65 3.22 -10.89 5.71
CA PHE A 65 2.38 -9.94 6.45
C PHE A 65 2.53 -9.95 7.98
N GLY A 66 3.09 -11.04 8.53
CA GLY A 66 3.44 -11.16 9.95
C GLY A 66 4.77 -10.48 10.33
N THR A 67 5.52 -9.99 9.35
CA THR A 67 6.80 -9.31 9.55
C THR A 67 6.68 -7.81 9.27
N ASN A 68 7.51 -7.00 9.92
CA ASN A 68 7.58 -5.57 9.60
C ASN A 68 8.51 -5.32 8.42
N LEU A 69 7.93 -5.17 7.23
CA LEU A 69 8.64 -4.84 6.00
C LEU A 69 8.87 -3.33 5.81
N ILE A 70 8.37 -2.49 6.71
CA ILE A 70 8.44 -1.03 6.57
C ILE A 70 9.77 -0.56 7.15
N HIS A 71 10.56 0.13 6.33
CA HIS A 71 11.80 0.78 6.75
C HIS A 71 11.53 2.20 7.27
N GLN A 72 10.71 2.97 6.55
CA GLN A 72 10.36 4.34 6.91
C GLN A 72 8.98 4.69 6.36
N VAL A 73 8.23 5.52 7.08
CA VAL A 73 6.96 6.10 6.60
C VAL A 73 7.14 7.60 6.42
N TYR A 74 6.56 8.14 5.35
CA TYR A 74 6.51 9.57 5.08
C TYR A 74 5.05 10.02 5.01
N ILE A 75 4.72 11.11 5.70
CA ILE A 75 3.40 11.76 5.64
C ILE A 75 3.61 13.25 5.33
N ASN A 76 3.00 13.71 4.24
CA ASN A 76 3.19 15.05 3.68
C ASN A 76 4.67 15.42 3.44
N GLY A 77 5.51 14.42 3.17
CA GLY A 77 6.94 14.60 2.94
C GLY A 77 7.81 14.53 4.20
N GLU A 78 7.21 14.44 5.40
CA GLU A 78 7.94 14.34 6.67
C GLU A 78 8.05 12.88 7.14
N PRO A 79 9.24 12.42 7.59
CA PRO A 79 9.40 11.09 8.14
C PRO A 79 8.74 10.98 9.52
N ILE A 80 8.05 9.86 9.77
CA ILE A 80 7.43 9.53 11.07
C ILE A 80 7.87 8.17 11.62
#